data_AF-A0A419KIE1-F1
#
_entry.id   AF-A0A419KIE1-F1
#
_cell.length_a   1.000
_cell.length_b   1.000
_cell.length_c   1.000
_cell.angle_alpha   90.00
_cell.angle_beta   90.00
_cell.angle_gamma   90.00
#
_symmetry.space_group_name_H-M   'P 1'
#
loop_
_entity.id
_entity.type
_entity.pdbx_description
1 polymer ?
#
loop_
_entity_poly.entity_id
_entity_poly.type
_entity_poly.pdbx_seq_one_letter_code
_entity_poly.pdbx_strand_id
1 'polypeptide(L)'
;MKILSLNALLFILLSSSFLGVATIYIQSQRYVDAVKKMDRCYRDIIDDLCGMMDIALKFRDDPNYRYNSSEIDRIVMMDGVNGTEELINLFNELMELIRNSSFLLNVTSI
;
A
#
# COMPACT_ATOMS: atom_id res chain seq x y z
N MET A 1 -25.39 -45.19 5.91
CA MET A 1 -24.65 -43.97 6.27
C MET A 1 -23.20 -44.37 6.53
N LYS A 2 -22.23 -43.88 5.74
CA LYS A 2 -20.81 -44.20 5.93
C LYS A 2 -20.28 -43.37 7.11
N ILE A 3 -19.84 -44.04 8.17
CA ILE A 3 -19.16 -43.43 9.31
C ILE A 3 -17.79 -42.98 8.79
N LEU A 4 -17.56 -41.67 8.70
CA LEU A 4 -16.21 -41.13 8.49
C LEU A 4 -15.33 -41.62 9.64
N SER A 5 -14.17 -42.21 9.31
CA SER A 5 -13.22 -42.60 10.36
C SER A 5 -12.74 -41.35 11.09
N LEU A 6 -12.49 -41.49 12.40
CA LEU A 6 -11.99 -40.38 13.23
C LEU A 6 -10.72 -39.76 12.62
N ASN A 7 -9.86 -40.57 12.02
CA ASN A 7 -8.65 -40.13 11.31
C ASN A 7 -8.97 -39.27 10.08
N ALA A 8 -9.99 -39.62 9.30
CA ALA A 8 -10.42 -38.81 8.17
C ALA A 8 -10.99 -37.46 8.64
N LEU A 9 -11.75 -37.44 9.74
CA LEU A 9 -12.28 -36.22 10.34
C LEU A 9 -11.15 -35.32 10.86
N LEU A 10 -10.16 -35.92 11.52
CA LEU A 10 -8.96 -35.23 12.03
C LEU A 10 -8.14 -34.64 10.87
N PHE A 11 -7.98 -35.38 9.78
CA PHE A 11 -7.29 -34.91 8.57
C PHE A 11 -8.01 -33.72 7.93
N ILE A 12 -9.35 -33.78 7.85
CA ILE A 12 -10.16 -32.68 7.31
C ILE A 12 -9.99 -31.43 8.19
N LEU A 13 -10.08 -31.56 9.52
CA LEU A 13 -9.85 -30.47 10.49
C LEU A 13 -8.43 -29.88 10.43
N LEU A 14 -7.41 -30.72 10.30
CA LEU A 14 -6.02 -30.27 10.17
C LEU A 14 -5.79 -29.57 8.82
N SER A 15 -6.39 -30.08 7.74
CA SER A 15 -6.29 -29.46 6.42
C SER A 15 -7.02 -28.12 6.35
N SER A 16 -8.20 -27.99 6.96
CA SER A 16 -8.96 -26.74 6.98
C SER A 16 -8.31 -25.68 7.85
N SER A 17 -7.73 -26.06 9.01
CA SER A 17 -6.96 -25.13 9.85
C SER A 17 -5.69 -24.64 9.16
N PHE A 18 -4.97 -25.52 8.45
CA PHE A 18 -3.77 -25.12 7.70
C PHE A 18 -4.09 -24.15 6.56
N LEU A 19 -5.18 -24.40 5.82
CA LEU A 19 -5.67 -23.49 4.78
C LEU A 19 -6.10 -22.14 5.37
N GLY A 20 -6.74 -22.12 6.54
CA GLY A 20 -7.10 -20.90 7.25
C GLY A 20 -5.88 -20.06 7.62
N VAL A 21 -4.86 -20.67 8.22
CA VAL A 21 -3.61 -19.99 8.61
C VAL A 21 -2.86 -19.47 7.38
N ALA A 22 -2.75 -20.26 6.31
CA ALA A 22 -2.11 -19.83 5.07
C ALA A 22 -2.82 -18.62 4.45
N THR A 23 -4.16 -18.60 4.48
CA THR A 23 -4.97 -17.49 3.96
C THR A 23 -4.75 -16.22 4.77
N ILE A 24 -4.74 -16.32 6.11
CA ILE A 24 -4.45 -15.19 7.01
C ILE A 24 -3.03 -14.66 6.76
N TYR A 25 -2.05 -15.55 6.62
CA TYR A 25 -0.67 -15.17 6.35
C TYR A 25 -0.54 -14.40 5.02
N ILE A 26 -1.11 -14.90 3.93
CA ILE A 26 -1.07 -14.23 2.62
C ILE A 26 -1.73 -12.85 2.69
N GLN A 27 -2.89 -12.74 3.34
CA GLN A 27 -3.58 -11.45 3.48
C GLN A 27 -2.77 -10.46 4.33
N SER A 28 -2.13 -10.94 5.40
CA SER A 28 -1.27 -10.09 6.24
C SER A 28 -0.07 -9.54 5.46
N GLN A 29 0.53 -10.33 4.58
CA GLN A 29 1.64 -9.87 3.73
C GLN A 29 1.18 -8.79 2.75
N ARG A 30 0.01 -8.97 2.10
CA ARG A 30 -0.56 -7.96 1.20
C ARG A 30 -0.81 -6.63 1.92
N TYR A 31 -1.28 -6.68 3.16
CA TYR A 31 -1.48 -5.48 3.98
C TYR A 31 -0.15 -4.78 4.31
N VAL A 32 0.86 -5.53 4.76
CA VAL A 32 2.20 -5.00 5.06
C VAL A 32 2.82 -4.36 3.81
N ASP A 33 2.68 -5.00 2.65
CA ASP A 33 3.22 -4.47 1.40
C ASP A 33 2.51 -3.19 0.94
N ALA A 34 1.18 -3.12 1.09
CA ALA A 34 0.42 -1.90 0.82
C ALA A 34 0.87 -0.73 1.72
N VAL A 35 1.03 -0.97 3.03
CA VAL A 35 1.51 0.04 3.97
C VAL A 35 2.93 0.52 3.63
N LYS A 36 3.84 -0.41 3.27
CA LYS A 36 5.20 -0.04 2.84
C LYS A 36 5.21 0.81 1.57
N LYS A 37 4.32 0.53 0.62
CA LYS A 37 4.16 1.35 -0.58
C LYS A 37 3.63 2.75 -0.22
N MET A 38 2.64 2.84 0.66
CA MET A 38 2.11 4.12 1.13
C MET A 38 3.16 5.00 1.81
N ASP A 39 4.05 4.43 2.65
CA ASP A 39 5.16 5.20 3.27
C ASP A 39 6.08 5.81 2.21
N ARG A 40 6.40 5.08 1.14
CA ARG A 40 7.23 5.59 0.04
C ARG A 40 6.53 6.70 -0.73
N CYS A 41 5.31 6.47 -1.21
CA CYS A 41 4.56 7.50 -1.95
C CYS A 41 4.36 8.77 -1.10
N TYR A 42 4.17 8.64 0.22
CA TYR A 42 4.08 9.79 1.10
C TYR A 42 5.40 10.59 1.17
N ARG A 43 6.55 9.90 1.25
CA ARG A 43 7.86 10.57 1.21
C ARG A 43 8.07 11.28 -0.13
N ASP A 44 7.75 10.63 -1.23
CA ASP A 44 7.91 11.18 -2.57
C ASP A 44 7.10 12.49 -2.73
N ILE A 45 5.84 12.52 -2.24
CA ILE A 45 5.00 13.73 -2.23
C ILE A 45 5.62 14.87 -1.39
N ILE A 46 6.18 14.54 -0.21
CA ILE A 46 6.80 15.54 0.66
C ILE A 46 8.07 16.11 0.02
N ASP A 47 8.90 15.25 -0.57
CA ASP A 47 10.11 15.66 -1.26
C ASP A 47 9.80 16.58 -2.46
N ASP A 48 8.76 16.25 -3.24
CA ASP A 48 8.25 17.10 -4.32
C ASP A 48 7.79 18.47 -3.81
N LEU A 49 7.00 18.51 -2.73
CA LEU A 49 6.51 19.76 -2.14
C LEU A 49 7.66 20.63 -1.63
N CYS A 50 8.65 20.03 -0.97
CA CYS A 50 9.85 20.72 -0.51
C CYS A 50 10.65 21.28 -1.69
N GLY A 51 10.82 20.49 -2.76
CA GLY A 51 11.48 20.95 -3.98
C GLY A 51 10.79 22.16 -4.61
N MET A 52 9.47 22.14 -4.73
CA MET A 52 8.69 23.27 -5.25
C MET A 52 8.84 24.52 -4.36
N MET A 53 8.86 24.35 -3.04
CA MET A 53 9.02 25.47 -2.10
C MET A 53 10.41 26.10 -2.18
N ASP A 54 11.48 25.30 -2.28
CA ASP A 54 12.85 25.80 -2.48
C ASP A 54 12.98 26.67 -3.73
N ILE A 55 12.26 26.30 -4.78
CA ILE A 55 12.20 27.04 -6.03
C ILE A 55 11.39 28.34 -5.89
N ALA A 56 10.23 28.29 -5.24
CA ALA A 56 9.45 29.48 -4.95
C ALA A 56 10.25 30.51 -4.13
N LEU A 57 11.07 30.04 -3.19
CA LEU A 57 11.96 30.90 -2.40
C LEU A 57 13.02 31.58 -3.27
N LYS A 58 13.63 30.85 -4.23
CA LYS A 58 14.61 31.44 -5.17
C LYS A 58 13.99 32.54 -6.03
N PHE A 59 12.75 32.39 -6.50
CA PHE A 59 12.05 33.45 -7.25
C PHE A 59 11.68 34.67 -6.40
N ARG A 60 11.31 34.43 -5.14
CA ARG A 60 11.05 35.51 -4.19
C ARG A 60 12.31 36.35 -3.96
N ASP A 61 13.45 35.68 -3.81
CA ASP A 61 14.72 36.31 -3.46
C ASP A 61 15.43 36.92 -4.69
N ASP A 62 15.25 36.33 -5.89
CA ASP A 62 15.69 36.88 -7.18
C ASP A 62 14.60 36.70 -8.26
N PRO A 63 13.85 37.76 -8.61
CA PRO A 63 12.83 37.71 -9.65
C PRO A 63 13.37 37.40 -11.05
N ASN A 64 14.67 37.56 -11.29
CA ASN A 64 15.32 37.24 -12.57
C ASN A 64 15.98 35.85 -12.58
N TYR A 65 15.74 35.05 -11.54
CA TYR A 65 16.29 33.72 -11.41
C TYR A 65 15.97 32.87 -12.65
N ARG A 66 17.01 32.26 -13.23
CA ARG A 66 16.87 31.32 -14.35
C ARG A 66 17.25 29.92 -13.88
N TYR A 67 16.29 29.01 -13.98
CA TYR A 67 16.52 27.60 -13.69
C TYR A 67 17.64 27.02 -14.55
N ASN A 68 18.44 26.14 -13.95
CA ASN A 68 19.26 25.21 -14.71
C ASN A 68 18.49 23.90 -14.97
N SER A 69 18.98 23.08 -15.92
CA SER A 69 18.30 21.84 -16.30
C SER A 69 18.08 20.88 -15.12
N SER A 70 19.01 20.80 -14.17
CA SER A 70 18.86 19.93 -12.97
C SER A 70 17.77 20.39 -12.01
N GLU A 71 17.45 21.68 -11.99
CA GLU A 71 16.36 22.22 -11.18
C GLU A 71 15.02 22.06 -11.89
N ILE A 72 15.01 22.19 -13.21
CA ILE A 72 13.84 21.85 -14.03
C ILE A 72 13.51 20.37 -13.85
N ASP A 73 14.48 19.46 -13.89
CA ASP A 73 14.24 18.03 -13.70
C ASP A 73 13.64 17.73 -12.31
N ARG A 74 14.03 18.49 -11.28
CA ARG A 74 13.45 18.39 -9.92
C ARG A 74 12.02 18.94 -9.81
N ILE A 75 11.67 19.96 -10.59
CA ILE A 75 10.29 20.49 -10.65
C ILE A 75 9.41 19.59 -11.51
N VAL A 76 9.98 19.08 -12.60
CA VAL A 76 9.25 18.43 -13.68
C VAL A 76 8.92 16.99 -13.34
N MET A 77 9.70 16.25 -12.55
CA MET A 77 9.27 14.95 -12.01
C MET A 77 10.33 14.28 -11.11
N MET A 78 10.06 14.19 -9.81
CA MET A 78 10.06 12.89 -9.13
C MET A 78 8.60 12.47 -8.91
N ASP A 79 7.87 12.29 -10.02
CA ASP A 79 6.50 11.74 -10.04
C ASP A 79 5.31 12.67 -9.73
N GLY A 80 5.50 14.00 -9.70
CA GLY A 80 4.47 15.01 -9.33
C GLY A 80 3.13 15.03 -10.08
N VAL A 81 2.85 14.14 -11.03
CA VAL A 81 1.50 13.90 -11.59
C VAL A 81 0.92 12.56 -11.13
N ASN A 82 1.77 11.56 -10.88
CA ASN A 82 1.37 10.19 -10.58
C ASN A 82 1.41 9.88 -9.07
N GLY A 83 2.27 10.51 -8.26
CA GLY A 83 2.43 10.14 -6.84
C GLY A 83 1.15 10.35 -6.01
N THR A 84 0.36 11.38 -6.33
CA THR A 84 -0.96 11.60 -5.71
C THR A 84 -1.98 10.56 -6.18
N GLU A 85 -1.96 10.20 -7.47
CA GLU A 85 -2.83 9.16 -8.03
C GLU A 85 -2.46 7.77 -7.47
N GLU A 86 -1.19 7.45 -7.36
CA GLU A 86 -0.65 6.26 -6.73
C GLU A 86 -1.05 6.18 -5.25
N LEU A 87 -0.97 7.28 -4.50
CA LEU A 87 -1.42 7.31 -3.11
C LEU A 87 -2.93 7.06 -2.98
N ILE A 88 -3.75 7.65 -3.86
CA ILE A 88 -5.20 7.42 -3.90
C ILE A 88 -5.50 5.96 -4.25
N ASN A 89 -4.81 5.40 -5.24
CA ASN A 89 -4.96 4.01 -5.65
C ASN A 89 -4.57 3.04 -4.52
N LEU A 90 -3.44 3.29 -3.84
CA LEU A 90 -3.01 2.50 -2.68
C LEU A 90 -3.99 2.58 -1.51
N PHE A 91 -4.58 3.76 -1.26
CA PHE A 91 -5.61 3.93 -0.24
C PHE A 91 -6.85 3.09 -0.57
N ASN A 92 -7.29 3.10 -1.83
CA ASN A 92 -8.42 2.28 -2.28
C ASN A 92 -8.12 0.77 -2.18
N GLU A 93 -6.92 0.33 -2.57
CA GLU A 93 -6.47 -1.06 -2.39
C GLU A 93 -6.47 -1.46 -0.91
N LEU A 94 -5.99 -0.59 -0.01
CA LEU A 94 -5.99 -0.83 1.42
C LEU A 94 -7.42 -0.98 1.97
N MET A 95 -8.33 -0.09 1.57
CA MET A 95 -9.74 -0.15 1.97
C MET A 95 -10.42 -1.41 1.46
N GLU A 96 -10.09 -1.87 0.25
CA GLU A 96 -10.59 -3.12 -0.29
C GLU A 96 -10.04 -4.35 0.48
N LEU A 97 -8.74 -4.35 0.82
CA LEU A 97 -8.13 -5.38 1.66
C LEU A 97 -8.77 -5.44 3.06
N ILE A 98 -9.06 -4.29 3.66
CA ILE A 98 -9.75 -4.21 4.96
C ILE A 98 -11.19 -4.76 4.85
N ARG A 99 -11.93 -4.38 3.81
CA ARG A 99 -13.27 -4.90 3.55
C ARG A 99 -13.26 -6.42 3.34
N ASN A 100 -12.31 -6.94 2.56
CA ASN A 100 -12.22 -8.37 2.28
C ASN A 100 -11.70 -9.20 3.46
N SER A 101 -10.90 -8.60 4.36
CA SER A 101 -10.42 -9.29 5.58
C SER A 101 -11.47 -9.32 6.69
N SER A 102 -12.38 -8.35 6.78
CA SER A 102 -13.54 -8.43 7.68
C SER A 102 -14.45 -9.63 7.36
N PHE A 103 -14.50 -10.07 6.10
CA PHE A 103 -15.16 -11.32 5.72
C PHE A 103 -14.44 -12.56 6.30
N LEU A 104 -13.10 -12.58 6.28
CA LEU A 104 -12.31 -13.69 6.81
C LEU A 104 -12.40 -13.80 8.34
N LEU A 105 -12.46 -12.67 9.05
CA LEU A 105 -12.68 -12.63 10.50
C LEU A 105 -14.08 -13.14 10.89
N ASN A 106 -15.10 -12.90 10.06
CA ASN A 106 -16.43 -13.47 10.27
C ASN A 106 -16.46 -14.99 10.03
N VAL A 107 -15.74 -15.48 9.02
CA VAL A 107 -15.68 -16.92 8.70
C VAL A 107 -14.94 -17.74 9.77
N THR A 108 -14.00 -17.15 10.51
CA THR A 108 -13.30 -17.82 11.62
C THR A 108 -13.99 -17.67 12.99
N SER A 109 -15.09 -16.91 13.06
CA SER A 109 -15.89 -16.71 14.28
C SER A 109 -17.02 -17.74 14.47
N ILE A 110 -17.13 -18.73 13.58
CA ILE A 110 -18.02 -19.90 13.64
C ILE A 110 -17.18 -21.14 13.95
#